data_AF-A0A813Q024-F1
#
_entry.id   AF-A0A813Q024-F1
#
_cell.length_a   1.000
_cell.length_b   1.000
_cell.length_c   1.000
_cell.angle_alpha   90.00
_cell.angle_beta   90.00
_cell.angle_gamma   90.00
#
_symmetry.space_group_name_H-M   'P 1'
#
loop_
_entity.id
_entity.type
_entity.pdbx_description
1 polymer ?
#
loop_
_entity_poly.entity_id
_entity_poly.type
_entity_poly.pdbx_seq_one_letter_code
_entity_poly.pdbx_strand_id
1 'polypeptide(L)'
;MSASRCVQGPIYIRLNVECLKERLSDLAETDQIVKLSIFQELILKRYGFILNACVCNKSDSIYCVHISGGMLVYIISDVYNVHKIPSRLVSIAETVPDDTNKKLDIGFYWCWNFCLGKRWRTTSTGDERYQDTMLADFRSFCRNENNRMVLFWDEACERAAQLKATESSP
;
A
#
# COMPACT_ATOMS: atom_id res chain seq x y z
N MET A 1 29.75 -12.14 -10.35
CA MET A 1 28.95 -11.46 -9.31
C MET A 1 27.67 -10.96 -9.96
N SER A 2 26.52 -11.36 -9.42
CA SER A 2 25.22 -11.47 -10.11
C SER A 2 24.69 -10.15 -10.69
N ALA A 3 24.70 -10.04 -12.02
CA ALA A 3 24.01 -8.99 -12.79
C ALA A 3 22.52 -9.34 -13.03
N SER A 4 22.03 -10.46 -12.51
CA SER A 4 20.74 -11.06 -12.91
C SER A 4 19.50 -10.48 -12.21
N ARG A 5 19.65 -9.64 -11.18
CA ARG A 5 18.49 -9.04 -10.47
C ARG A 5 18.07 -7.65 -10.97
N CYS A 6 18.85 -7.02 -11.86
CA CYS A 6 18.56 -5.69 -12.41
C CYS A 6 17.37 -5.69 -13.41
N VAL A 7 16.88 -6.86 -13.81
CA VAL A 7 15.88 -7.04 -14.88
C VAL A 7 14.50 -7.50 -14.39
N GLN A 8 14.30 -7.69 -13.08
CA GLN A 8 12.98 -8.06 -12.59
C GLN A 8 12.12 -6.80 -12.44
N GLY A 9 11.10 -6.68 -13.29
CA GLY A 9 10.11 -5.62 -13.21
C GLY A 9 9.39 -5.59 -11.84
N PRO A 10 8.65 -4.51 -11.56
CA PRO A 10 7.90 -4.36 -10.33
C PRO A 10 6.94 -5.54 -10.12
N ILE A 11 6.91 -6.05 -8.90
CA ILE A 11 6.05 -7.16 -8.50
C ILE A 11 4.73 -6.58 -8.02
N TYR A 12 3.65 -6.81 -8.77
CA TYR A 12 2.31 -6.45 -8.30
C TYR A 12 1.85 -7.40 -7.18
N ILE A 13 1.43 -6.82 -6.07
CA ILE A 13 0.89 -7.51 -4.90
C ILE A 13 -0.54 -7.01 -4.68
N ARG A 14 -1.50 -7.85 -5.05
CA ARG A 14 -2.93 -7.54 -4.89
C ARG A 14 -3.34 -7.56 -3.42
N LEU A 15 -4.12 -6.56 -3.00
CA LEU A 15 -4.76 -6.53 -1.69
C LEU A 15 -6.10 -7.29 -1.74
N ASN A 16 -6.29 -8.25 -0.84
CA ASN A 16 -7.54 -9.01 -0.77
C ASN A 16 -8.68 -8.20 -0.12
N VAL A 17 -9.34 -7.36 -0.91
CA VAL A 17 -10.48 -6.56 -0.42
C VAL A 17 -11.74 -7.37 -0.12
N GLU A 18 -11.84 -8.62 -0.58
CA GLU A 18 -13.05 -9.45 -0.36
C GLU A 18 -13.32 -9.68 1.12
N CYS A 19 -12.27 -9.95 1.91
CA CYS A 19 -12.40 -10.20 3.34
C CYS A 19 -12.75 -8.96 4.17
N LEU A 20 -12.80 -7.77 3.54
CA LEU A 20 -13.20 -6.51 4.17
C LEU A 20 -14.57 -6.02 3.69
N LYS A 21 -15.22 -6.69 2.73
CA LYS A 21 -16.49 -6.24 2.14
C LYS A 21 -17.59 -6.04 3.17
N GLU A 22 -17.77 -7.00 4.07
CA GLU A 22 -18.77 -6.92 5.15
C GLU A 22 -18.51 -5.77 6.11
N ARG A 23 -17.25 -5.30 6.23
CA ARG A 23 -16.86 -4.18 7.11
C ARG A 23 -16.98 -2.82 6.42
N LEU A 24 -17.16 -2.84 5.10
CA LEU A 24 -17.25 -1.68 4.24
C LEU A 24 -18.66 -1.49 3.67
N SER A 25 -19.56 -2.46 3.83
CA SER A 25 -20.91 -2.48 3.26
C SER A 25 -21.76 -1.29 3.67
N ASP A 26 -21.52 -0.75 4.86
CA ASP A 26 -22.31 0.33 5.44
C ASP A 26 -21.94 1.72 4.88
N LEU A 27 -20.93 1.79 4.01
CA LEU A 27 -20.37 3.04 3.49
C LEU A 27 -20.67 3.21 2.01
N ALA A 28 -20.79 4.46 1.58
CA ALA A 28 -20.82 4.81 0.16
C ALA A 28 -19.53 4.33 -0.55
N GLU A 29 -19.63 3.99 -1.83
CA GLU A 29 -18.50 3.46 -2.61
C GLU A 29 -17.28 4.39 -2.60
N THR A 30 -17.50 5.71 -2.66
CA THR A 30 -16.44 6.73 -2.53
C THR A 30 -15.70 6.63 -1.20
N ASP A 31 -16.43 6.43 -0.12
CA ASP A 31 -15.89 6.34 1.24
C ASP A 31 -15.16 5.02 1.47
N GLN A 32 -15.60 3.94 0.81
CA GLN A 32 -14.90 2.65 0.83
C GLN A 32 -13.52 2.79 0.20
N ILE A 33 -13.41 3.48 -0.93
CA ILE A 33 -12.13 3.70 -1.63
C ILE A 33 -11.18 4.54 -0.78
N VAL A 34 -11.70 5.62 -0.19
CA VAL A 34 -11.01 6.47 0.79
C VAL A 34 -10.45 5.62 1.93
N LYS A 35 -11.29 4.82 2.61
CA LYS A 35 -10.84 3.97 3.71
C LYS A 35 -9.81 2.92 3.28
N LEU A 36 -9.98 2.32 2.10
CA LEU A 36 -9.03 1.35 1.58
C LEU A 36 -7.66 1.98 1.27
N SER A 37 -7.63 3.20 0.74
CA SER A 37 -6.39 3.95 0.50
C SER A 37 -5.68 4.32 1.81
N ILE A 38 -6.41 4.77 2.84
CA ILE A 38 -5.84 4.96 4.19
C ILE A 38 -5.29 3.64 4.74
N PHE A 39 -6.01 2.54 4.54
CA PHE A 39 -5.55 1.23 4.99
C PHE A 39 -4.27 0.78 4.29
N GLN A 40 -4.10 1.05 2.99
CA GLN A 40 -2.84 0.80 2.29
C GLN A 40 -1.66 1.51 2.98
N GLU A 41 -1.84 2.76 3.40
CA GLU A 41 -0.80 3.48 4.16
C GLU A 41 -0.51 2.81 5.50
N LEU A 42 -1.54 2.39 6.23
CA LEU A 42 -1.37 1.73 7.52
C LEU A 42 -0.63 0.40 7.38
N ILE A 43 -0.90 -0.37 6.33
CA ILE A 43 -0.15 -1.57 5.99
C ILE A 43 1.32 -1.24 5.75
N LEU A 44 1.60 -0.23 4.92
CA LEU A 44 2.97 0.19 4.63
C LEU A 44 3.71 0.63 5.89
N LYS A 45 3.08 1.45 6.75
CA LYS A 45 3.65 1.86 8.04
C LYS A 45 3.94 0.66 8.95
N ARG A 46 3.02 -0.31 9.03
CA ARG A 46 3.21 -1.54 9.81
C ARG A 46 4.43 -2.34 9.36
N TYR A 47 4.68 -2.39 8.06
CA TYR A 47 5.83 -3.07 7.48
C TYR A 47 7.11 -2.23 7.48
N GLY A 48 7.13 -1.06 8.12
CA GLY A 48 8.33 -0.23 8.20
C GLY A 48 8.62 0.57 6.93
N PHE A 49 7.64 0.80 6.07
CA PHE A 49 7.77 1.74 4.96
C PHE A 49 7.52 3.17 5.43
N ILE A 50 8.39 4.08 5.00
CA ILE A 50 8.28 5.51 5.26
C ILE A 50 7.63 6.15 4.03
N LEU A 51 6.45 6.74 4.24
CA LEU A 51 5.82 7.63 3.27
C LEU A 51 6.68 8.89 3.12
N ASN A 52 6.78 9.41 1.89
CA ASN A 52 7.43 10.68 1.54
C ASN A 52 8.91 10.63 1.13
N ALA A 53 9.36 9.58 0.45
CA ALA A 53 10.75 9.50 -0.02
C ALA A 53 10.99 10.12 -1.42
N CYS A 54 9.97 10.21 -2.30
CA CYS A 54 10.14 10.74 -3.65
C CYS A 54 8.83 11.34 -4.18
N VAL A 55 8.61 12.65 -4.03
CA VAL A 55 7.60 13.35 -4.84
C VAL A 55 8.26 13.65 -6.19
N CYS A 56 8.11 12.73 -7.14
CA CYS A 56 8.42 13.03 -8.53
C CYS A 56 7.28 13.89 -9.09
N ASN A 57 7.53 15.18 -9.27
CA ASN A 57 6.58 16.20 -9.79
C ASN A 57 5.97 15.90 -11.19
N LYS A 58 6.21 14.72 -11.77
CA LYS A 58 5.73 14.32 -13.09
C LYS A 58 4.99 12.98 -13.12
N SER A 59 5.14 12.13 -12.10
CA SER A 59 4.38 10.89 -12.03
C SER A 59 3.58 10.85 -10.75
N ASP A 60 2.28 10.79 -10.98
CA ASP A 60 1.18 10.81 -10.05
C ASP A 60 1.28 9.69 -8.96
N SER A 61 2.17 8.69 -9.11
CA SER A 61 2.37 7.57 -8.17
C SER A 61 3.16 7.94 -6.91
N ILE A 62 2.86 7.28 -5.80
CA ILE A 62 3.53 7.50 -4.50
C ILE A 62 4.53 6.41 -4.22
N TYR A 63 5.75 6.80 -3.87
CA TYR A 63 6.86 5.91 -3.56
C TYR A 63 7.16 5.91 -2.07
N CYS A 64 7.27 4.72 -1.51
CA CYS A 64 7.59 4.46 -0.11
C CYS A 64 8.87 3.62 -0.05
N VAL A 65 9.81 4.04 0.78
CA VAL A 65 11.07 3.31 0.99
C VAL A 65 11.01 2.64 2.35
N HIS A 66 11.38 1.36 2.40
CA HIS A 66 11.48 0.64 3.67
C HIS A 66 12.63 1.20 4.53
N ILE A 67 12.51 1.18 5.85
CA ILE A 67 13.56 1.65 6.79
C ILE A 67 14.92 0.99 6.58
N SER A 68 14.96 -0.24 6.05
CA SER A 68 16.22 -0.91 5.69
C SER A 68 16.86 -0.37 4.42
N GLY A 69 16.17 0.47 3.66
CA GLY A 69 16.63 1.06 2.42
C GLY A 69 16.69 0.11 1.21
N GLY A 70 16.60 -1.21 1.39
CA GLY A 70 16.73 -2.20 0.31
C GLY A 70 15.44 -2.52 -0.46
N MET A 71 14.30 -2.01 -0.03
CA MET A 71 12.98 -2.31 -0.60
C MET A 71 12.21 -1.01 -0.83
N LEU A 72 11.49 -0.96 -1.95
CA LEU A 72 10.65 0.16 -2.33
C LEU A 72 9.28 -0.37 -2.73
N VAL A 73 8.23 0.35 -2.36
CA VAL A 73 6.86 0.09 -2.83
C VAL A 73 6.32 1.36 -3.45
N TYR A 74 5.59 1.26 -4.55
CA TYR A 74 4.78 2.36 -5.06
C TYR A 74 3.32 2.00 -5.26
N ILE A 75 2.46 2.99 -5.09
CA ILE A 75 1.01 2.92 -5.32
C ILE A 75 0.69 3.88 -6.46
N ILE A 76 -0.11 3.42 -7.44
CA ILE A 76 -0.55 4.25 -8.55
C ILE A 76 -1.54 5.31 -8.03
N SER A 77 -1.32 6.56 -8.47
CA SER A 77 -2.06 7.75 -8.05
C SER A 77 -3.56 7.64 -8.08
N ASP A 78 -4.10 7.02 -9.12
CA ASP A 78 -5.53 6.99 -9.39
C ASP A 78 -6.28 6.21 -8.29
N VAL A 79 -5.53 5.44 -7.48
CA VAL A 79 -6.00 4.73 -6.28
C VAL A 79 -5.72 5.54 -5.00
N TYR A 80 -4.64 6.31 -4.94
CA TYR A 80 -4.21 7.01 -3.72
C TYR A 80 -4.79 8.43 -3.57
N ASN A 81 -4.82 9.22 -4.65
CA ASN A 81 -5.25 10.63 -4.66
C ASN A 81 -6.77 10.83 -4.56
N VAL A 82 -7.53 9.77 -4.31
CA VAL A 82 -8.98 9.81 -4.11
C VAL A 82 -9.38 10.82 -3.01
N HIS A 83 -8.53 10.99 -2.00
CA HIS A 83 -8.71 11.99 -0.93
C HIS A 83 -8.33 13.43 -1.30
N LYS A 84 -7.49 13.61 -2.32
CA LYS A 84 -6.93 14.91 -2.71
C LYS A 84 -7.66 15.53 -3.90
N ILE A 85 -8.28 14.73 -4.77
CA ILE A 85 -8.99 15.19 -5.97
C ILE A 85 -10.25 14.33 -6.21
N PRO A 86 -11.39 14.67 -5.59
CA PRO A 86 -12.66 13.95 -5.79
C PRO A 86 -13.14 13.92 -7.25
N SER A 87 -12.74 14.91 -8.05
CA SER A 87 -13.18 15.06 -9.45
C SER A 87 -12.61 14.03 -10.43
N ARG A 88 -11.53 13.30 -10.09
CA ARG A 88 -10.94 12.29 -10.99
C ARG A 88 -11.68 10.95 -10.98
N LEU A 89 -12.48 10.69 -9.94
CA LEU A 89 -13.32 9.48 -9.88
C LEU A 89 -14.41 9.52 -10.97
N VAL A 90 -14.91 10.73 -11.26
CA VAL A 90 -15.86 11.02 -12.35
C VAL A 90 -15.21 10.76 -13.72
N SER A 91 -13.95 11.17 -13.92
CA SER A 91 -13.25 10.99 -15.19
C SER A 91 -12.95 9.52 -15.53
N ILE A 92 -12.72 8.68 -14.52
CA ILE A 92 -12.51 7.23 -14.71
C ILE A 92 -13.84 6.53 -15.02
N ALA A 93 -14.95 6.99 -14.42
CA ALA A 93 -16.29 6.50 -14.74
C ALA A 93 -16.77 6.94 -16.14
N GLU A 94 -16.32 8.09 -16.65
CA GLU A 94 -16.79 8.66 -17.92
C GLU A 94 -15.99 8.24 -19.16
N THR A 95 -14.75 7.75 -19.03
CA THR A 95 -13.87 7.46 -20.18
C THR A 95 -13.78 5.99 -20.60
N VAL A 96 -14.44 5.07 -19.88
CA VAL A 96 -14.39 3.63 -20.18
C VAL A 96 -15.79 3.16 -20.58
N PRO A 97 -15.99 2.65 -21.81
CA PRO A 97 -17.29 2.16 -22.23
C PRO A 97 -17.76 1.03 -21.31
N ASP A 98 -19.04 1.11 -20.99
CA ASP A 98 -19.93 0.14 -20.34
C ASP A 98 -19.58 -1.33 -20.66
N ASP A 99 -18.66 -1.91 -19.88
CA ASP A 99 -18.45 -3.36 -19.85
C ASP A 99 -17.96 -3.79 -18.46
N THR A 100 -18.92 -4.33 -17.71
CA THR A 100 -18.78 -5.33 -16.64
C THR A 100 -17.74 -5.10 -15.53
N ASN A 101 -18.24 -4.67 -14.36
CA ASN A 101 -17.78 -5.15 -13.04
C ASN A 101 -16.25 -5.17 -12.81
N LYS A 102 -15.53 -4.12 -13.22
CA LYS A 102 -14.11 -3.97 -12.88
C LYS A 102 -13.97 -3.51 -11.44
N LYS A 103 -14.03 -4.48 -10.53
CA LYS A 103 -13.62 -4.35 -9.13
C LYS A 103 -12.26 -3.64 -9.07
N LEU A 104 -12.19 -2.51 -8.37
CA LEU A 104 -10.98 -1.71 -8.21
C LEU A 104 -9.80 -2.60 -7.83
N ASP A 105 -8.75 -2.60 -8.66
CA ASP A 105 -7.57 -3.44 -8.49
C ASP A 105 -6.59 -2.77 -7.52
N ILE A 106 -6.94 -2.81 -6.24
CA ILE A 106 -6.18 -2.19 -5.16
C ILE A 106 -5.01 -3.11 -4.78
N GLY A 107 -3.81 -2.56 -4.78
CA GLY A 107 -2.59 -3.32 -4.50
C GLY A 107 -1.34 -2.45 -4.46
N PHE A 108 -0.19 -3.11 -4.45
CA PHE A 108 1.13 -2.51 -4.28
C PHE A 108 2.06 -2.95 -5.38
N TYR A 109 2.93 -2.06 -5.87
CA TYR A 109 4.02 -2.42 -6.76
C TYR A 109 5.32 -2.45 -5.97
N TRP A 110 5.82 -3.66 -5.75
CA TRP A 110 7.03 -3.91 -4.99
C TRP A 110 8.25 -3.93 -5.90
N CYS A 111 9.29 -3.22 -5.49
CA CYS A 111 10.58 -3.16 -6.15
C CYS A 111 11.71 -3.41 -5.13
N TRP A 112 12.75 -4.07 -5.59
CA TRP A 112 14.02 -4.04 -4.88
C TRP A 112 14.71 -2.69 -5.11
N ASN A 113 15.21 -2.06 -4.05
CA ASN A 113 15.96 -0.82 -4.16
C ASN A 113 17.46 -1.12 -4.33
N PHE A 114 17.90 -1.14 -5.59
CA PHE A 114 19.31 -1.35 -5.92
C PHE A 114 20.14 -0.07 -5.88
N CYS A 115 19.51 1.11 -5.77
CA CYS A 115 20.18 2.42 -5.82
C CYS A 115 21.02 2.73 -4.58
N LEU A 116 20.93 1.92 -3.52
CA LEU A 116 21.94 1.94 -2.45
C LEU A 116 23.20 1.22 -2.93
N GLY A 117 24.23 2.00 -3.28
CA GLY A 117 25.57 1.45 -3.48
C GLY A 117 26.06 0.72 -2.23
N LYS A 118 26.87 -0.34 -2.40
CA LYS A 118 27.43 -1.15 -1.28
C LYS A 118 28.09 -0.31 -0.19
N ARG A 119 28.59 0.89 -0.53
CA ARG A 119 29.22 1.85 0.37
C ARG A 119 28.29 2.40 1.47
N TRP A 120 26.98 2.45 1.23
CA TRP A 120 25.98 2.96 2.19
C TRP A 120 25.20 1.84 2.90
N ARG A 121 25.52 0.57 2.59
CA ARG A 121 24.98 -0.59 3.33
C ARG A 121 25.89 -0.85 4.54
N THR A 122 25.42 -0.53 5.73
CA THR A 122 25.97 -1.08 6.97
C THR A 122 25.50 -2.54 7.15
N THR A 123 26.11 -3.31 8.04
CA THR A 123 25.66 -4.67 8.43
C THR A 123 24.20 -4.70 8.92
N SER A 124 23.64 -3.55 9.27
CA SER A 124 22.24 -3.32 9.67
C SER A 124 21.28 -3.22 8.48
N THR A 125 21.79 -3.10 7.26
CA THR A 125 21.03 -2.86 6.02
C THR A 125 20.64 -4.22 5.44
N GLY A 126 19.59 -4.81 6.01
CA GLY A 126 18.94 -6.10 5.68
C GLY A 126 19.59 -6.98 4.60
N ASP A 127 20.09 -8.14 5.02
CA ASP A 127 20.52 -9.25 4.17
C ASP A 127 19.48 -9.54 3.05
N GLU A 128 19.92 -10.00 1.89
CA GLU A 128 19.03 -10.36 0.77
C GLU A 128 17.95 -11.35 1.21
N ARG A 129 18.29 -12.26 2.14
CA ARG A 129 17.35 -13.21 2.72
C ARG A 129 16.22 -12.54 3.50
N TYR A 130 16.52 -11.45 4.23
CA TYR A 130 15.49 -10.69 4.94
C TYR A 130 14.52 -10.02 3.96
N GLN A 131 15.05 -9.48 2.86
CA GLN A 131 14.26 -8.84 1.83
C GLN A 131 13.27 -9.82 1.18
N ASP A 132 13.73 -11.03 0.83
CA ASP A 132 12.87 -12.10 0.30
C ASP A 132 11.84 -12.59 1.33
N THR A 133 12.24 -12.73 2.59
CA THR A 133 11.35 -13.13 3.69
C THR A 133 10.25 -12.07 3.91
N MET A 134 10.60 -10.79 3.86
CA MET A 134 9.65 -9.71 4.01
C MET A 134 8.64 -9.67 2.86
N LEU A 135 9.09 -9.84 1.61
CA LEU A 135 8.18 -9.93 0.47
C LEU A 135 7.20 -11.11 0.60
N ALA A 136 7.68 -12.26 1.07
CA ALA A 136 6.83 -13.43 1.31
C ALA A 136 5.78 -13.17 2.40
N ASP A 137 6.18 -12.59 3.54
CA ASP A 137 5.26 -12.23 4.62
C ASP A 137 4.25 -11.18 4.18
N PHE A 138 4.68 -10.17 3.43
CA PHE A 138 3.81 -9.12 2.90
C PHE A 138 2.74 -9.69 1.97
N ARG A 139 3.12 -10.62 1.07
CA ARG A 139 2.16 -11.33 0.20
C ARG A 139 1.15 -12.16 1.00
N SER A 140 1.64 -12.91 1.99
CA SER A 140 0.81 -13.71 2.90
C SER A 140 -0.22 -12.83 3.62
N PHE A 141 0.25 -11.70 4.15
CA PHE A 141 -0.60 -10.72 4.80
C PHE A 141 -1.65 -10.11 3.86
N CYS A 142 -1.27 -9.67 2.65
CA CYS A 142 -2.22 -9.10 1.68
C CYS A 142 -3.28 -10.11 1.19
N ARG A 143 -3.01 -11.41 1.30
CA ARG A 143 -3.99 -12.47 1.02
C ARG A 143 -4.95 -12.74 2.18
N ASN A 144 -4.74 -12.08 3.32
CA ASN A 144 -5.41 -12.34 4.59
C ASN A 144 -5.13 -13.75 5.15
N GLU A 145 -3.90 -14.26 4.97
CA GLU A 145 -3.51 -15.53 5.58
C GLU A 145 -3.56 -15.44 7.12
N ASN A 146 -4.12 -16.47 7.75
CA ASN A 146 -4.36 -16.54 9.19
C ASN A 146 -5.19 -15.36 9.74
N ASN A 147 -6.06 -14.74 8.93
CA ASN A 147 -6.88 -13.58 9.28
C ASN A 147 -6.10 -12.35 9.77
N ARG A 148 -4.79 -12.29 9.48
CA ARG A 148 -3.91 -11.20 9.97
C ARG A 148 -4.33 -9.83 9.47
N MET A 149 -4.88 -9.75 8.26
CA MET A 149 -5.28 -8.49 7.66
C MET A 149 -6.59 -7.97 8.24
N VAL A 150 -7.56 -8.86 8.44
CA VAL A 150 -8.84 -8.52 9.10
C VAL A 150 -8.60 -8.09 10.55
N LEU A 151 -7.78 -8.82 11.30
CA LEU A 151 -7.45 -8.45 12.68
C LEU A 151 -6.77 -7.07 12.74
N PHE A 152 -5.89 -6.77 11.78
CA PHE A 152 -5.25 -5.46 11.70
C PHE A 152 -6.24 -4.34 11.37
N TRP A 153 -7.19 -4.61 10.49
CA TRP A 153 -8.25 -3.67 10.14
C TRP A 153 -9.06 -3.28 11.38
N ASP A 154 -9.47 -4.27 12.16
CA ASP A 154 -10.27 -4.06 13.37
C ASP A 154 -9.48 -3.25 14.41
N GLU A 155 -8.22 -3.63 14.66
CA GLU A 155 -7.32 -2.90 15.55
C GLU A 155 -7.14 -1.43 15.11
N ALA A 156 -6.97 -1.19 13.80
CA ALA A 156 -6.85 0.17 13.27
C ALA A 156 -8.14 0.99 13.46
N CYS A 157 -9.30 0.37 13.26
CA CYS A 157 -10.60 1.02 13.46
C CYS A 157 -10.83 1.37 14.94
N GLU A 158 -10.49 0.45 15.85
CA GLU A 158 -10.57 0.68 17.29
C GLU A 158 -9.67 1.83 17.74
N ARG A 159 -8.41 1.85 17.30
CA ARG A 159 -7.47 2.95 17.57
C ARG A 159 -8.00 4.28 17.04
N ALA A 160 -8.59 4.30 15.84
CA ALA A 160 -9.19 5.50 15.27
C ALA A 160 -10.40 6.00 16.09
N ALA A 161 -11.20 5.09 16.66
CA ALA A 161 -12.32 5.45 17.54
C ALA A 161 -11.83 6.03 18.88
N GLN A 162 -10.76 5.48 19.46
CA GLN A 162 -10.16 5.99 20.71
C GLN A 162 -9.59 7.41 20.56
N LEU A 163 -8.92 7.69 19.43
CA LEU A 163 -8.40 9.02 19.15
C LEU A 163 -9.52 10.07 19.06
N LYS A 164 -10.63 9.74 18.39
CA LYS A 164 -11.82 10.60 18.32
C LYS A 164 -12.48 10.83 19.69
N ALA A 165 -12.45 9.84 20.58
CA ALA A 165 -12.97 9.98 21.93
C ALA A 165 -12.09 10.89 22.80
N THR A 166 -10.78 10.89 22.56
CA THR A 166 -9.82 11.75 23.27
C THR A 166 -9.90 13.20 22.81
N GLU A 167 -10.13 13.43 21.51
CA GLU A 167 -10.29 14.77 20.92
C GLU A 167 -11.64 15.44 21.24
N SER A 168 -12.63 14.69 21.75
CA SER A 168 -13.95 15.21 22.11
C SER A 168 -14.15 15.48 23.61
N SER A 169 -13.09 15.31 24.43
CA SER A 169 -13.09 15.75 25.83
C SER A 169 -12.50 17.17 25.92
N PRO A 170 -13.17 18.10 26.64
CA PRO A 170 -12.81 19.53 26.69
C PRO A 170 -11.53 19.83 27.47
#